data_AF-A0A0L0RZX1-F1
#
_entry.id   AF-A0A0L0RZX1-F1
#
_cell.length_a   1.000
_cell.length_b   1.000
_cell.length_c   1.000
_cell.angle_alpha   90.00
_cell.angle_beta   90.00
_cell.angle_gamma   90.00
#
_symmetry.space_group_name_H-M   'P 1'
#
loop_
_entity.id
_entity.type
_entity.pdbx_description
1 polymer ?
#
loop_
_entity_poly.entity_id
_entity_poly.type
_entity_poly.pdbx_seq_one_letter_code
_entity_poly.pdbx_strand_id
1 'polypeptide(L)'
;MGRMFSGLAQTGAWGCFDEFNRIDIEVLPVVALQISSVLSSIQRRASTFIFESQEIKIVWTTGIFITMNPTYAGRPVPARRHDVARHALIAEIMLFAEGFNNTKVISKKVDTLYKVSAQQLSKQDHYDFGLRPLTSALRACGVRKGQDFSVPDETVIVLGMIDST
;
A
#
# COMPACT_ATOMS: atom_id res chain seq x y z
N MET A 1 13.05 4.20 17.92
CA MET A 1 11.58 4.38 17.95
C MET A 1 11.14 5.44 18.96
N GLY A 2 11.59 5.41 20.22
CA GLY A 2 11.26 6.42 21.24
C GLY A 2 11.38 7.88 20.77
N ARG A 3 12.54 8.28 20.21
CA ARG A 3 12.74 9.64 19.64
C ARG A 3 11.77 10.03 18.53
N MET A 4 11.31 9.06 17.71
CA MET A 4 10.31 9.34 16.68
C MET A 4 8.95 9.62 17.31
N PHE A 5 8.51 8.80 18.27
CA PHE A 5 7.22 9.01 18.93
C PHE A 5 7.21 10.28 19.77
N SER A 6 8.30 10.62 20.45
CA SER A 6 8.41 11.89 21.17
C SER A 6 8.37 13.10 20.21
N GLY A 7 8.96 12.97 19.01
CA GLY A 7 8.84 13.98 17.96
C GLY A 7 7.41 14.12 17.44
N LEU A 8 6.73 13.02 17.14
CA LEU A 8 5.32 13.03 16.70
C LEU A 8 4.42 13.66 17.76
N ALA A 9 4.57 13.26 19.03
CA ALA A 9 3.78 13.77 20.15
C ALA A 9 3.93 15.29 20.34
N GLN A 10 5.15 15.81 20.23
CA GLN A 10 5.43 17.23 20.43
C GLN A 10 5.04 18.12 19.24
N THR A 11 5.08 17.57 18.03
CA THR A 11 4.73 18.30 16.80
C THR A 11 3.25 18.21 16.45
N GLY A 12 2.53 17.19 16.93
CA GLY A 12 1.17 16.91 16.50
C GLY A 12 1.07 16.29 15.12
N ALA A 13 2.19 15.79 14.58
CA ALA A 13 2.27 15.16 13.28
C ALA A 13 1.71 13.73 13.29
N TRP A 14 1.48 13.19 12.10
CA TRP A 14 0.98 11.83 11.91
C TRP A 14 2.10 10.94 11.38
N GLY A 15 2.27 9.76 11.99
CA GLY A 15 3.21 8.74 11.56
C GLY A 15 2.48 7.49 11.11
N CYS A 16 2.79 7.01 9.90
CA CYS A 16 2.38 5.69 9.43
C CYS A 16 3.61 4.77 9.46
N PHE A 17 3.55 3.72 10.28
CA PHE A 17 4.61 2.74 10.44
C PHE A 17 4.24 1.48 9.67
N ASP A 18 4.87 1.32 8.51
CA ASP A 18 4.64 0.18 7.61
C ASP A 18 5.43 -1.06 8.07
N GLU A 19 4.91 -2.26 7.77
CA GLU A 19 5.57 -3.54 8.00
C GLU A 19 6.09 -3.76 9.44
N PHE A 20 5.28 -3.43 10.44
CA PHE A 20 5.66 -3.52 11.86
C PHE A 20 6.08 -4.92 12.31
N ASN A 21 5.66 -5.94 11.56
CA ASN A 21 6.07 -7.33 11.71
C ASN A 21 7.53 -7.61 11.32
N ARG A 22 8.29 -6.60 10.85
CA ARG A 22 9.76 -6.65 10.66
C ARG A 22 10.55 -6.28 11.91
N ILE A 23 9.89 -5.80 12.95
CA ILE A 23 10.53 -5.50 14.24
C ILE A 23 10.74 -6.81 15.00
N ASP A 24 11.92 -6.96 15.59
CA ASP A 24 12.23 -8.11 16.44
C ASP A 24 11.19 -8.26 17.56
N ILE A 25 10.77 -9.51 17.80
CA ILE A 25 9.72 -9.81 18.78
C ILE A 25 10.08 -9.36 20.20
N GLU A 26 11.38 -9.27 20.51
CA GLU A 26 11.91 -8.79 21.78
C GLU A 26 11.74 -7.27 21.95
N VAL A 27 11.71 -6.52 20.84
CA VAL A 27 11.59 -5.05 20.83
C VAL A 27 10.12 -4.62 20.82
N LEU A 28 9.23 -5.49 20.33
CA LEU A 28 7.80 -5.22 20.17
C LEU A 28 7.10 -4.75 21.47
N PRO A 29 7.34 -5.34 22.66
CA PRO A 29 6.71 -4.90 23.90
C PRO A 29 7.10 -3.46 24.27
N VAL A 30 8.36 -3.10 24.07
CA VAL A 30 8.87 -1.74 24.37
C VAL A 30 8.18 -0.71 23.48
N VAL A 31 8.05 -1.00 22.19
CA VAL A 31 7.37 -0.11 21.23
C VAL A 31 5.88 -0.01 21.53
N ALA A 32 5.22 -1.10 21.92
CA ALA A 32 3.82 -1.10 22.32
C ALA A 32 3.57 -0.23 23.56
N LEU A 33 4.46 -0.28 24.55
CA LEU A 33 4.40 0.58 25.75
C LEU A 33 4.56 2.06 25.38
N GLN A 34 5.51 2.39 24.50
CA GLN A 34 5.71 3.76 24.01
C GLN A 34 4.45 4.30 23.33
N ILE A 35 3.85 3.53 22.41
CA ILE A 35 2.64 3.95 21.69
C ILE A 35 1.45 4.08 22.66
N SER A 36 1.28 3.12 23.58
CA SER A 36 0.22 3.14 24.58
C SER A 36 0.31 4.38 25.49
N SER A 37 1.52 4.78 25.88
CA SER A 37 1.76 5.98 26.68
C SER A 37 1.30 7.26 25.94
N VAL A 38 1.63 7.38 24.66
CA VAL A 38 1.17 8.50 23.80
C VAL A 38 -0.36 8.50 23.68
N LEU A 39 -0.97 7.36 23.33
CA LEU A 39 -2.41 7.26 23.13
C LEU A 39 -3.19 7.53 24.42
N SER A 40 -2.72 7.03 25.56
CA SER A 40 -3.33 7.29 26.87
C SER A 40 -3.30 8.76 27.23
N SER A 41 -2.23 9.47 26.88
CA SER A 41 -2.07 10.90 27.13
C SER A 41 -3.01 11.73 26.24
N ILE A 42 -3.21 11.33 24.99
CA ILE A 42 -4.21 11.92 24.08
C ILE A 42 -5.62 11.69 24.62
N GLN A 43 -5.96 10.47 25.05
CA GLN A 43 -7.29 10.14 25.59
C GLN A 43 -7.65 10.98 26.82
N ARG A 44 -6.65 11.25 27.69
CA ARG A 44 -6.81 12.10 28.88
C ARG A 44 -6.79 13.60 28.58
N ARG A 45 -6.57 14.00 27.31
CA ARG A 45 -6.38 15.40 26.91
C ARG A 45 -5.30 16.11 27.75
N ALA A 46 -4.20 15.41 28.03
CA ALA A 46 -3.09 15.97 28.79
C ALA A 46 -2.35 17.04 27.96
N SER A 47 -1.79 18.06 28.60
CA SER A 47 -0.92 19.06 27.93
C SER A 47 0.54 18.60 27.88
N THR A 48 0.97 17.85 28.88
CA THR A 48 2.30 17.24 29.01
C THR A 48 2.15 15.83 29.57
N PHE A 49 3.14 14.97 29.33
CA PHE A 49 3.21 13.64 29.91
C PHE A 49 4.67 13.17 30.02
N ILE A 50 4.91 12.17 30.86
CA ILE A 50 6.24 11.57 31.00
C ILE A 50 6.40 10.49 29.93
N PHE A 51 7.38 10.67 29.06
CA PHE A 51 7.76 9.73 28.02
C PHE A 51 9.25 9.39 28.15
N GLU A 52 9.59 8.11 28.32
CA GLU A 52 10.97 7.64 28.54
C GLU A 52 11.70 8.44 29.65
N SER A 53 11.01 8.67 30.76
CA SER A 53 11.51 9.43 31.92
C SER A 53 11.77 10.92 31.66
N GLN A 54 11.29 11.47 30.55
CA GLN A 54 11.33 12.90 30.26
C GLN A 54 9.92 13.47 30.16
N GLU A 55 9.69 14.63 30.77
CA GLU A 55 8.44 15.35 30.57
C GLU A 55 8.45 16.02 29.19
N ILE A 56 7.49 15.67 28.35
CA ILE A 56 7.33 16.23 27.01
C ILE A 56 5.93 16.80 26.83
N LYS A 57 5.83 17.84 25.99
CA LYS A 57 4.55 18.38 25.54
C LYS A 57 3.87 17.38 24.59
N ILE A 58 2.54 17.32 24.64
CA ILE A 58 1.76 16.55 23.67
C ILE A 58 0.74 17.45 22.96
N VAL A 59 0.67 17.32 21.65
CA VAL A 59 -0.33 17.97 20.80
C VAL A 59 -1.36 16.92 20.40
N TRP A 60 -2.64 17.18 20.69
CA TRP A 60 -3.72 16.19 20.55
C TRP A 60 -4.01 15.79 19.10
N THR A 61 -3.48 16.53 18.12
CA THR A 61 -3.54 16.15 16.71
C THR A 61 -2.60 15.01 16.37
N THR A 62 -1.74 14.53 17.28
CA THR A 62 -0.81 13.44 17.00
C THR A 62 -1.54 12.16 16.58
N GLY A 63 -1.10 11.54 15.49
CA GLY A 63 -1.65 10.28 14.98
C GLY A 63 -0.56 9.23 14.79
N ILE A 64 -0.78 8.01 15.27
CA ILE A 64 0.11 6.86 15.05
C ILE A 64 -0.70 5.76 14.40
N PHE A 65 -0.30 5.35 13.20
CA PHE A 65 -0.92 4.29 12.43
C PHE A 65 0.09 3.20 12.17
N ILE A 66 -0.31 1.95 12.36
CA ILE A 66 0.54 0.79 12.14
C ILE A 66 -0.13 -0.10 11.10
N THR A 67 0.63 -0.53 10.10
CA THR A 67 0.21 -1.62 9.21
C THR A 67 0.96 -2.89 9.61
N MET A 68 0.29 -4.02 9.46
CA MET A 68 0.92 -5.34 9.57
C MET A 68 0.66 -6.05 8.25
N ASN A 69 1.71 -6.64 7.66
CA ASN A 69 1.53 -7.51 6.51
C ASN A 69 1.39 -8.96 6.99
N PRO A 70 0.19 -9.58 6.86
CA PRO A 70 -0.08 -10.94 7.34
C PRO A 70 0.88 -12.01 6.83
N THR A 71 1.41 -11.85 5.61
CA THR A 71 2.10 -12.92 4.89
C THR A 71 3.61 -12.95 5.13
N TYR A 72 4.20 -11.93 5.72
CA TYR A 72 5.65 -11.79 5.77
C TYR A 72 6.32 -12.52 6.97
N ALA A 73 5.55 -12.96 7.98
CA ALA A 73 6.12 -13.50 9.23
C ALA A 73 5.67 -14.94 9.59
N GLY A 74 5.13 -15.72 8.64
CA GLY A 74 4.66 -17.08 8.92
C GLY A 74 3.51 -17.16 9.93
N ARG A 75 2.87 -16.03 10.26
CA ARG A 75 1.71 -15.94 11.15
C ARG A 75 0.45 -15.71 10.31
N PRO A 76 -0.46 -16.70 10.18
CA PRO A 76 -1.66 -16.52 9.39
C PRO A 76 -2.62 -15.58 10.14
N VAL A 77 -2.60 -14.30 9.79
CA VAL A 77 -3.75 -13.42 10.07
C VAL A 77 -4.77 -13.72 8.96
N PRO A 78 -6.08 -13.92 9.27
CA PRO A 78 -7.07 -14.23 8.24
C PRO A 78 -7.05 -13.15 7.17
N ALA A 79 -6.49 -13.49 6.02
CA ALA A 79 -6.36 -12.59 4.88
C ALA A 79 -7.78 -12.18 4.47
N ARG A 80 -8.09 -10.89 4.63
CA ARG A 80 -9.34 -10.35 4.09
C ARG A 80 -9.22 -10.39 2.57
N ARG A 81 -9.95 -11.31 1.94
CA ARG A 81 -10.09 -11.47 0.48
C ARG A 81 -10.82 -10.27 -0.15
N HIS A 82 -10.36 -9.04 0.07
CA HIS A 82 -10.90 -7.84 -0.58
C HIS A 82 -10.05 -7.37 -1.77
N ASP A 83 -8.87 -7.94 -1.99
CA ASP A 83 -7.93 -7.46 -3.02
C ASP A 83 -8.45 -7.62 -4.46
N VAL A 84 -9.28 -8.63 -4.69
CA VAL A 84 -9.82 -8.97 -6.01
C VAL A 84 -10.72 -7.85 -6.58
N ALA A 85 -11.39 -7.08 -5.73
CA ALA A 85 -12.24 -5.96 -6.15
C ALA A 85 -11.46 -4.67 -6.44
N ARG A 86 -10.21 -4.55 -5.95
CA ARG A 86 -9.41 -3.33 -6.11
C ARG A 86 -8.64 -3.29 -7.43
N HIS A 87 -8.25 -4.44 -7.99
CA HIS A 87 -7.44 -4.51 -9.22
C HIS A 87 -8.14 -3.86 -10.43
N ALA A 88 -9.37 -4.28 -10.74
CA ALA A 88 -10.13 -3.70 -11.86
C ALA A 88 -10.40 -2.19 -11.68
N LEU A 89 -10.75 -1.75 -10.47
CA LEU A 89 -11.00 -0.33 -10.20
C LEU A 89 -9.74 0.52 -10.31
N ILE A 90 -8.61 0.05 -9.77
CA ILE A 90 -7.31 0.72 -9.89
C ILE A 90 -6.90 0.79 -11.36
N ALA A 91 -7.04 -0.31 -12.10
CA ALA A 91 -6.74 -0.34 -13.53
C ALA A 91 -7.62 0.65 -14.32
N GLU A 92 -8.92 0.73 -14.01
CA GLU A 92 -9.83 1.69 -14.65
C GLU A 92 -9.41 3.14 -14.41
N ILE A 93 -9.09 3.51 -13.16
CA ILE A 93 -8.66 4.85 -12.78
C ILE A 93 -7.33 5.19 -13.47
N MET A 94 -6.38 4.25 -13.49
CA MET A 94 -5.08 4.47 -14.13
C MET A 94 -5.21 4.64 -15.64
N LEU A 95 -5.95 3.74 -16.31
CA LEU A 95 -6.19 3.85 -17.76
C LEU A 95 -6.89 5.17 -18.09
N PHE A 96 -7.86 5.60 -17.28
CA PHE A 96 -8.51 6.90 -17.46
C PHE A 96 -7.53 8.07 -17.32
N ALA A 97 -6.64 8.03 -16.31
CA ALA A 97 -5.61 9.05 -16.10
C ALA A 97 -4.61 9.13 -17.26
N GLU A 98 -4.29 8.01 -17.91
CA GLU A 98 -3.42 7.91 -19.09
C GLU A 98 -4.16 8.25 -20.41
N GLY A 99 -5.42 8.66 -20.35
CA GLY A 99 -6.18 9.14 -21.52
C GLY A 99 -6.84 8.04 -22.36
N PHE A 100 -6.97 6.82 -21.84
CA PHE A 100 -7.72 5.75 -22.49
C PHE A 100 -9.24 5.98 -22.48
N ASN A 101 -9.89 5.56 -23.56
CA ASN A 101 -11.34 5.54 -23.70
C ASN A 101 -11.88 4.15 -23.33
N ASN A 102 -13.17 4.06 -23.01
CA ASN A 102 -13.82 2.78 -22.67
C ASN A 102 -13.12 1.99 -21.54
N THR A 103 -12.54 2.72 -20.59
CA THR A 103 -11.68 2.21 -19.52
C THR A 103 -12.35 1.13 -18.67
N LYS A 104 -13.66 1.22 -18.46
CA LYS A 104 -14.47 0.24 -17.72
C LYS A 104 -14.49 -1.15 -18.34
N VAL A 105 -14.49 -1.23 -19.67
CA VAL A 105 -14.46 -2.54 -20.37
C VAL A 105 -13.03 -3.07 -20.37
N ILE A 106 -12.06 -2.20 -20.63
CA ILE A 106 -10.67 -2.59 -20.75
C ILE A 106 -10.09 -3.01 -19.39
N SER A 107 -10.39 -2.30 -18.31
CA SER A 107 -9.94 -2.65 -16.95
C SER A 107 -10.40 -4.04 -16.52
N LYS A 108 -11.62 -4.44 -16.90
CA LYS A 108 -12.13 -5.80 -16.68
C LYS A 108 -11.39 -6.84 -17.50
N LYS A 109 -11.04 -6.55 -18.76
CA LYS A 109 -10.23 -7.44 -19.59
C LYS A 109 -8.85 -7.64 -18.98
N VAL A 110 -8.19 -6.56 -18.56
CA VAL A 110 -6.89 -6.57 -17.89
C VAL A 110 -6.92 -7.36 -16.58
N ASP A 111 -7.92 -7.10 -15.73
CA ASP A 111 -8.10 -7.82 -14.47
C ASP A 111 -8.34 -9.31 -14.69
N THR A 112 -9.13 -9.67 -15.71
CA THR A 112 -9.37 -11.06 -16.10
C THR A 112 -8.10 -11.72 -16.60
N LEU A 113 -7.31 -11.02 -17.43
CA LEU A 113 -6.02 -11.50 -17.94
C LEU A 113 -5.08 -11.85 -16.77
N TYR A 114 -4.85 -10.92 -15.83
CA TYR A 114 -3.97 -11.16 -14.67
C TYR A 114 -4.47 -12.33 -13.81
N LYS A 115 -5.78 -12.46 -13.59
CA LYS A 115 -6.37 -13.58 -12.83
C LYS A 115 -6.18 -14.92 -13.51
N VAL A 116 -6.43 -14.98 -14.82
CA VAL A 116 -6.27 -16.22 -15.61
C VAL A 116 -4.79 -16.58 -15.70
N SER A 117 -3.90 -15.62 -15.95
CA SER A 117 -2.45 -15.83 -15.98
C SER A 117 -1.94 -16.40 -14.65
N ALA A 118 -2.36 -15.85 -13.51
CA ALA A 118 -1.99 -16.37 -12.19
C ALA A 118 -2.50 -17.80 -11.90
N GLN A 119 -3.58 -18.24 -12.57
CA GLN A 119 -4.17 -19.57 -12.39
C GLN A 119 -3.65 -20.61 -13.38
N GLN A 120 -3.36 -20.20 -14.61
CA GLN A 120 -3.06 -21.10 -15.73
C GLN A 120 -1.56 -21.25 -15.99
N LEU A 121 -0.76 -20.24 -15.65
CA LEU A 121 0.69 -20.33 -15.83
C LEU A 121 1.32 -21.23 -14.77
N SER A 122 2.48 -21.79 -15.10
CA SER A 122 3.27 -22.58 -14.16
C SER A 122 3.59 -21.74 -12.92
N LYS A 123 3.59 -22.39 -11.76
CA LYS A 123 4.03 -21.73 -10.52
C LYS A 123 5.54 -21.56 -10.59
N GLN A 124 5.99 -20.32 -10.77
CA GLN A 124 7.39 -19.93 -10.78
C GLN A 124 7.57 -18.75 -9.83
N ASP A 125 8.67 -18.72 -9.07
CA ASP A 125 8.89 -17.69 -8.05
C ASP A 125 9.07 -16.28 -8.62
N HIS A 126 9.48 -16.18 -9.89
CA HIS A 126 9.69 -14.90 -10.59
C HIS A 126 8.40 -14.34 -11.23
N TYR A 127 7.28 -15.07 -11.20
CA TYR A 127 6.00 -14.55 -11.67
C TYR A 127 5.29 -13.77 -10.57
N ASP A 128 5.05 -12.48 -10.83
CA ASP A 128 4.28 -11.60 -9.95
C ASP A 128 3.08 -11.01 -10.71
N PHE A 129 1.88 -11.35 -10.25
CA PHE A 129 0.61 -10.83 -10.77
C PHE A 129 -0.08 -9.88 -9.77
N GLY A 130 0.68 -9.31 -8.84
CA GLY A 130 0.18 -8.33 -7.87
C GLY A 130 -0.07 -6.94 -8.47
N LEU A 131 -0.48 -6.01 -7.61
CA LEU A 131 -0.79 -4.63 -8.01
C LEU A 131 0.43 -3.86 -8.54
N ARG A 132 1.65 -4.16 -8.07
CA ARG A 132 2.87 -3.43 -8.49
C ARG A 132 3.24 -3.70 -9.95
N PRO A 133 3.35 -4.96 -10.42
CA PRO A 133 3.52 -5.24 -11.85
C PRO A 133 2.39 -4.65 -12.71
N LEU A 134 1.14 -4.75 -12.24
CA LEU A 134 -0.02 -4.19 -12.95
C LEU A 134 0.10 -2.67 -13.15
N THR A 135 0.39 -1.91 -12.09
CA THR A 135 0.50 -0.46 -12.18
C THR A 135 1.67 -0.03 -13.07
N SER A 136 2.78 -0.78 -13.04
CA SER A 136 3.93 -0.57 -13.91
C SER A 136 3.58 -0.79 -15.39
N ALA A 137 2.93 -1.92 -15.72
CA ALA A 137 2.52 -2.24 -17.09
C ALA A 137 1.52 -1.22 -17.64
N LEU A 138 0.54 -0.79 -16.83
CA LEU A 138 -0.44 0.22 -17.24
C LEU A 138 0.20 1.58 -17.53
N ARG A 139 1.21 1.98 -16.73
CA ARG A 139 1.98 3.21 -16.99
C ARG A 139 2.78 3.09 -18.30
N ALA A 140 3.39 1.94 -18.58
CA ALA A 140 4.08 1.71 -19.85
C ALA A 140 3.11 1.81 -21.04
N CYS A 141 1.88 1.29 -20.90
CA CYS A 141 0.83 1.46 -21.91
C CYS A 141 0.48 2.95 -22.14
N GLY A 142 0.39 3.74 -21.07
CA GLY A 142 0.16 5.19 -21.13
C GLY A 142 1.25 5.95 -21.88
N VAL A 143 2.52 5.67 -21.57
CA VAL A 143 3.68 6.23 -22.30
C VAL A 143 3.58 5.91 -23.79
N ARG A 144 3.23 4.68 -24.15
CA ARG A 144 3.11 4.25 -25.54
C ARG A 144 1.93 4.94 -26.25
N LYS A 145 0.80 5.11 -25.57
CA LYS A 145 -0.33 5.88 -26.09
C LYS A 145 0.04 7.32 -26.40
N GLY A 146 0.87 7.94 -25.56
CA GLY A 146 1.38 9.30 -25.80
C GLY A 146 2.27 9.43 -27.04
N GLN A 147 2.87 8.33 -27.51
CA GLN A 147 3.71 8.31 -28.71
C GLN A 147 2.90 8.14 -30.00
N ASP A 148 1.80 7.39 -29.95
CA ASP A 148 0.96 7.14 -31.12
C ASP A 148 -0.53 7.05 -30.76
N PHE A 149 -1.26 8.11 -31.09
CA PHE A 149 -2.71 8.23 -30.88
C PHE A 149 -3.55 7.58 -31.99
N SER A 150 -2.93 7.11 -33.08
CA SER A 150 -3.64 6.51 -34.21
C SER A 150 -4.00 5.04 -33.96
N VAL A 151 -3.28 4.39 -33.03
CA VAL A 151 -3.45 2.97 -32.70
C VAL A 151 -4.64 2.79 -31.76
N PRO A 152 -5.50 1.79 -31.99
CA PRO A 152 -6.60 1.48 -31.08
C PRO A 152 -6.11 1.19 -29.65
N ASP A 153 -6.85 1.71 -28.67
CA ASP A 153 -6.54 1.58 -27.24
C ASP A 153 -6.27 0.13 -26.79
N GLU A 154 -7.05 -0.84 -27.30
CA GLU A 154 -6.85 -2.26 -26.99
C GLU A 154 -5.51 -2.79 -27.50
N THR A 155 -5.09 -2.36 -28.69
CA THR A 155 -3.82 -2.75 -29.30
C THR A 155 -2.63 -2.18 -28.53
N VAL A 156 -2.72 -0.89 -28.13
CA VAL A 156 -1.69 -0.26 -27.30
C VAL A 156 -1.49 -1.01 -25.98
N ILE A 157 -2.59 -1.46 -25.36
CA ILE A 157 -2.55 -2.19 -24.09
C ILE A 157 -1.96 -3.58 -24.26
N VAL A 158 -2.35 -4.32 -25.30
CA VAL A 158 -1.76 -5.65 -25.56
C VAL A 158 -0.26 -5.53 -25.81
N LEU A 159 0.17 -4.58 -26.65
CA LEU A 159 1.60 -4.36 -26.92
C LEU A 159 2.35 -3.91 -25.67
N GLY A 160 1.79 -2.98 -24.90
CA GLY A 160 2.38 -2.51 -23.66
C GLY A 160 2.49 -3.61 -22.60
N MET A 161 1.54 -4.53 -22.54
CA MET A 161 1.59 -5.67 -21.61
C MET A 161 2.61 -6.72 -22.01
N ILE A 162 2.73 -7.02 -23.32
CA ILE A 162 3.75 -7.96 -23.82
C ILE A 162 5.16 -7.44 -23.54
N ASP A 163 5.40 -6.14 -23.77
CA ASP A 163 6.72 -5.55 -23.58
C ASP A 163 7.08 -5.34 -22.08
N SER A 164 6.10 -5.49 -21.18
CA SER A 164 6.26 -5.31 -19.73
C SER A 164 6.49 -6.62 -18.96
N THR A 165 6.39 -7.77 -19.63
CA THR A 165 6.66 -9.13 -19.10
C THR A 165 7.98 -9.67 -19.58
#